data_AF-I4EFN4-F1
#
_entry.id   AF-I4EFN4-F1
#
_cell.length_a   1.000
_cell.length_b   1.000
_cell.length_c   1.000
_cell.angle_alpha   90.00
_cell.angle_beta   90.00
_cell.angle_gamma   90.00
#
_symmetry.space_group_name_H-M   'P 1'
#
loop_
_entity.id
_entity.type
_entity.pdbx_description
1 polymer ?
#
loop_
_entity_poly.entity_id
_entity_poly.type
_entity_poly.pdbx_seq_one_letter_code
_entity_poly.pdbx_strand_id
1 'polypeptide(L)'
;MELVGIPKGPLVIRVTRRGSLIATGAEAEAEGPAREGPPLAVQPNFDIFLLTPSPRRVWALSAFAEGSHLDRVSIYRLNEQSVLRSLEAGVSVRNVVRFLEHQNGSPLPQNVAYALDEWERRHRIVGVRGSLLLHVDGEAAAGEIERLLRERGVAAERLSGDRLLVALPQDGDATAFVERIARTLRDVGHVPRRV
;
A
#
# COMPACT_ATOMS: atom_id res chain seq x y z
N MET A 1 10.18 -1.26 -20.95
CA MET A 1 9.97 -2.71 -21.10
C MET A 1 10.00 -2.99 -22.60
N GLU A 2 11.18 -3.33 -23.10
CA GLU A 2 11.41 -3.62 -24.51
C GLU A 2 10.72 -4.95 -24.82
N LEU A 3 9.71 -4.93 -25.69
CA LEU A 3 9.08 -6.16 -26.17
C LEU A 3 10.11 -6.87 -27.04
N VAL A 4 10.73 -7.91 -26.46
CA VAL A 4 11.65 -8.85 -27.10
C VAL A 4 11.10 -9.28 -28.47
N GLY A 5 12.01 -9.32 -29.44
CA GLY A 5 11.74 -9.43 -30.87
C GLY A 5 10.64 -10.42 -31.26
N ILE A 6 9.70 -9.92 -32.05
CA ILE A 6 8.65 -10.72 -32.68
C ILE A 6 9.33 -11.68 -33.68
N PRO A 7 9.22 -13.02 -33.51
CA PRO A 7 9.85 -13.97 -34.42
C PRO A 7 9.25 -13.83 -35.83
N LYS A 8 10.09 -13.94 -36.87
CA LYS A 8 9.69 -13.95 -38.30
C LYS A 8 9.08 -15.30 -38.73
N GLY A 9 8.19 -15.85 -37.93
CA GLY A 9 7.49 -17.12 -38.17
C GLY A 9 6.22 -17.21 -37.32
N PRO A 10 5.31 -18.16 -37.58
CA PRO A 10 4.06 -18.27 -36.83
C PRO A 10 4.34 -18.53 -35.34
N LEU A 11 3.88 -17.61 -34.49
CA LEU A 11 3.94 -17.75 -33.04
C LEU A 11 2.83 -18.71 -32.60
N VAL A 12 3.21 -19.93 -32.23
CA VAL A 12 2.29 -20.91 -31.65
C VAL A 12 2.39 -20.83 -30.13
N ILE A 13 1.37 -20.28 -29.49
CA ILE A 13 1.21 -20.33 -28.04
C ILE A 13 0.12 -21.33 -27.67
N ARG A 14 0.41 -22.23 -26.73
CA ARG A 14 -0.61 -23.09 -26.14
C ARG A 14 -1.31 -22.33 -25.03
N VAL A 15 -2.56 -21.97 -25.25
CA VAL A 15 -3.38 -21.30 -24.24
C VAL A 15 -3.93 -22.32 -23.25
N THR A 16 -4.01 -21.97 -21.98
CA THR A 16 -4.72 -22.78 -20.98
C THR A 16 -6.22 -22.75 -21.26
N ARG A 17 -6.98 -23.74 -20.78
CA ARG A 17 -8.45 -23.76 -20.91
C ARG A 17 -9.08 -22.42 -20.45
N ARG A 18 -8.59 -21.86 -19.34
CA ARG A 18 -8.99 -20.54 -18.82
C ARG A 18 -8.66 -19.39 -19.77
N GLY A 19 -7.43 -19.35 -20.28
CA GLY A 19 -7.04 -18.30 -21.24
C GLY A 19 -7.90 -18.34 -22.50
N SER A 20 -8.30 -19.53 -22.96
CA SER A 20 -9.24 -19.68 -24.07
C SER A 20 -10.62 -19.10 -23.74
N LEU A 21 -11.18 -19.43 -22.57
CA LEU A 21 -12.51 -18.94 -22.16
C LEU A 21 -12.56 -17.42 -22.07
N ILE A 22 -11.51 -16.80 -21.48
CA ILE A 22 -11.36 -15.34 -21.42
C ILE A 22 -11.27 -14.75 -22.82
N ALA A 23 -10.44 -15.33 -23.69
CA ALA A 23 -10.23 -14.83 -25.05
C ALA A 23 -11.48 -14.94 -25.94
N THR A 24 -12.32 -15.96 -25.72
CA THR A 24 -13.54 -16.17 -26.50
C THR A 24 -14.78 -15.52 -25.89
N GLY A 25 -14.66 -14.85 -24.74
CA GLY A 25 -15.80 -14.29 -24.01
C GLY A 25 -16.80 -15.36 -23.53
N ALA A 26 -16.38 -16.62 -23.47
CA ALA A 26 -17.20 -17.69 -22.96
C ALA A 26 -17.23 -17.59 -21.44
N GLU A 27 -18.42 -17.64 -20.84
CA GLU A 27 -18.56 -17.66 -19.40
C GLU A 27 -17.80 -18.87 -18.85
N ALA A 28 -16.82 -18.61 -17.99
CA ALA A 28 -16.14 -19.67 -17.28
C ALA A 28 -17.14 -20.25 -16.29
N GLU A 29 -17.61 -21.48 -16.54
CA GLU A 29 -18.27 -22.28 -15.50
C GLU A 29 -17.36 -22.28 -14.27
N ALA A 30 -17.92 -21.89 -13.11
CA ALA A 30 -17.21 -21.93 -11.84
C ALA A 30 -16.76 -23.37 -11.57
N GLU A 31 -15.46 -23.65 -11.70
CA GLU A 31 -14.91 -24.99 -11.52
C GLU A 31 -14.98 -25.42 -10.04
N GLY A 32 -15.82 -26.43 -9.79
CA GLY A 32 -15.77 -27.33 -8.62
C GLY A 32 -16.75 -26.97 -7.50
N PRO A 33 -17.22 -27.98 -6.72
CA PRO A 33 -18.01 -27.70 -5.52
C PRO A 33 -17.24 -26.70 -4.66
N ALA A 34 -17.95 -25.72 -4.08
CA ALA A 34 -17.36 -24.84 -3.09
C ALA A 34 -16.59 -25.71 -2.09
N ARG A 35 -15.26 -25.58 -2.06
CA ARG A 35 -14.46 -26.30 -1.07
C ARG A 35 -14.96 -25.83 0.29
N GLU A 36 -15.63 -26.73 1.01
CA GLU A 36 -16.05 -26.47 2.37
C GLU A 36 -14.78 -26.28 3.21
N GLY A 37 -14.67 -25.10 3.84
CA GLY A 37 -13.52 -24.76 4.66
C GLY A 37 -12.88 -23.42 4.32
N PRO A 38 -11.82 -23.06 5.06
CA PRO A 38 -11.16 -21.78 4.91
C PRO A 38 -10.50 -21.64 3.53
N PRO A 39 -10.56 -20.45 2.89
CA PRO A 39 -10.01 -20.23 1.55
C PRO A 39 -8.48 -20.30 1.46
N LEU A 40 -7.77 -20.20 2.59
CA LEU A 40 -6.34 -20.46 2.67
C LEU A 40 -5.98 -21.25 3.94
N ALA A 41 -4.79 -21.82 3.96
CA ALA A 41 -4.20 -22.44 5.15
C ALA A 41 -2.78 -21.93 5.39
N VAL A 42 -2.51 -21.42 6.59
CA VAL A 42 -1.16 -20.95 6.99
C VAL A 42 -0.45 -22.06 7.76
N GLN A 43 0.72 -22.46 7.27
CA GLN A 43 1.51 -23.52 7.88
C GLN A 43 2.63 -22.97 8.78
N PRO A 44 3.06 -23.72 9.81
CA PRO A 44 4.19 -23.34 10.66
C PRO A 44 5.52 -23.15 9.90
N ASN A 45 5.65 -23.68 8.68
CA ASN A 45 6.85 -23.51 7.85
C ASN A 45 6.85 -22.21 7.01
N PHE A 46 5.92 -21.30 7.30
CA PHE A 46 5.68 -20.01 6.62
C PHE A 46 5.05 -20.10 5.23
N ASP A 47 4.62 -21.29 4.80
CA ASP A 47 3.89 -21.42 3.56
C ASP A 47 2.39 -21.14 3.78
N ILE A 48 1.80 -20.46 2.81
CA ILE A 48 0.37 -20.17 2.72
C ILE A 48 -0.17 -20.90 1.50
N PHE A 49 -1.05 -21.87 1.75
CA PHE A 49 -1.74 -22.61 0.71
C PHE A 49 -3.03 -21.87 0.36
N LEU A 50 -3.13 -21.32 -0.85
CA LEU A 50 -4.35 -20.70 -1.36
C LEU A 50 -5.25 -21.77 -1.99
N LEU A 51 -6.21 -22.26 -1.22
CA LEU A 51 -7.11 -23.36 -1.59
C LEU A 51 -8.27 -22.91 -2.49
N THR A 52 -8.75 -21.68 -2.26
CA THR A 52 -9.85 -21.06 -3.02
C THR A 52 -9.39 -19.70 -3.57
N PRO A 53 -8.69 -19.69 -4.71
CA PRO A 53 -8.16 -18.47 -5.30
C PRO A 53 -9.27 -17.53 -5.75
N SER A 54 -9.08 -16.24 -5.52
CA SER A 54 -9.88 -15.15 -6.11
C SER A 54 -8.96 -13.98 -6.41
N PRO A 55 -9.29 -13.11 -7.38
CA PRO A 55 -8.44 -11.95 -7.70
C PRO A 55 -8.08 -11.11 -6.48
N ARG A 56 -9.05 -10.89 -5.58
CA ARG A 56 -8.83 -10.16 -4.32
C ARG A 56 -7.83 -10.85 -3.39
N ARG A 57 -7.88 -12.18 -3.25
CA ARG A 57 -6.95 -12.93 -2.38
C ARG A 57 -5.55 -12.98 -2.97
N VAL A 58 -5.45 -13.21 -4.28
CA VAL A 58 -4.16 -13.19 -5.00
C VAL A 58 -3.50 -11.83 -4.86
N TRP A 59 -4.26 -10.75 -5.09
CA TRP A 59 -3.76 -9.39 -4.93
C TRP A 59 -3.34 -9.10 -3.49
N ALA A 60 -4.15 -9.45 -2.49
CA ALA A 60 -3.81 -9.25 -1.09
C ALA A 60 -2.54 -10.01 -0.69
N LEU A 61 -2.43 -11.31 -1.03
CA LEU A 61 -1.24 -12.12 -0.71
C LEU A 61 0.02 -11.59 -1.39
N SER A 62 -0.09 -11.09 -2.63
CA SER A 62 1.05 -10.51 -3.35
C SER A 62 1.65 -9.27 -2.69
N ALA A 63 0.89 -8.60 -1.81
CA ALA A 63 1.36 -7.41 -1.11
C ALA A 63 2.36 -7.74 0.02
N PHE A 64 2.35 -8.95 0.57
CA PHE A 64 3.15 -9.29 1.77
C PHE A 64 3.75 -10.70 1.77
N ALA A 65 3.49 -11.52 0.75
CA ALA A 65 4.04 -12.86 0.60
C ALA A 65 4.56 -13.10 -0.82
N GLU A 66 5.57 -13.95 -0.95
CA GLU A 66 6.16 -14.30 -2.25
C GLU A 66 5.46 -15.51 -2.86
N GLY A 67 5.05 -15.44 -4.13
CA GLY A 67 4.51 -16.59 -4.84
C GLY A 67 5.63 -17.59 -5.16
N SER A 68 5.60 -18.78 -4.54
CA SER A 68 6.60 -19.82 -4.78
C SER A 68 6.18 -20.78 -5.90
N HIS A 69 4.88 -21.11 -5.97
CA HIS A 69 4.30 -21.99 -6.99
C HIS A 69 2.89 -21.52 -7.37
N LEU A 70 2.62 -21.31 -8.65
CA LEU A 70 1.34 -20.82 -9.19
C LEU A 70 0.66 -21.90 -10.06
N ASP A 71 0.35 -23.04 -9.45
CA ASP A 71 -0.35 -24.17 -10.09
C ASP A 71 -1.81 -24.29 -9.58
N ARG A 72 -2.38 -25.51 -9.51
CA ARG A 72 -3.76 -25.77 -9.06
C ARG A 72 -4.03 -25.33 -7.61
N VAL A 73 -3.01 -25.37 -6.76
CA VAL A 73 -3.00 -24.72 -5.44
C VAL A 73 -1.83 -23.76 -5.47
N SER A 74 -2.10 -22.47 -5.31
CA SER A 74 -1.04 -21.48 -5.28
C SER A 74 -0.40 -21.49 -3.89
N ILE A 75 0.92 -21.62 -3.85
CA ILE A 75 1.70 -21.56 -2.62
C ILE A 75 2.38 -20.20 -2.57
N TYR A 76 2.14 -19.48 -1.47
CA TYR A 76 2.84 -18.26 -1.13
C TYR A 76 3.73 -18.53 0.07
N ARG A 77 4.80 -17.75 0.24
CA ARG A 77 5.71 -17.87 1.36
C ARG A 77 5.85 -16.53 2.06
N LEU A 78 5.66 -16.53 3.37
CA LEU A 78 6.02 -15.40 4.23
C LEU A 78 7.53 -15.45 4.50
N ASN A 79 8.20 -14.33 4.29
CA ASN A 79 9.56 -14.13 4.78
C ASN A 79 9.76 -12.68 5.19
N GLU A 80 10.86 -12.42 5.90
CA GLU A 80 11.17 -11.09 6.42
C GLU A 80 11.22 -10.02 5.32
N GLN A 81 11.78 -10.35 4.15
CA GLN A 81 11.90 -9.40 3.05
C GLN A 81 10.53 -9.07 2.44
N SER A 82 9.64 -10.05 2.27
CA SER A 82 8.30 -9.83 1.74
C SER A 82 7.44 -9.00 2.69
N VAL A 83 7.57 -9.23 3.99
CA VAL A 83 6.88 -8.44 5.01
C VAL A 83 7.46 -7.04 5.10
N LEU A 84 8.79 -6.87 5.02
CA LEU A 84 9.43 -5.55 5.01
C LEU A 84 8.96 -4.70 3.83
N ARG A 85 8.94 -5.25 2.62
CA ARG A 85 8.41 -4.54 1.44
C ARG A 85 6.95 -4.11 1.63
N SER A 86 6.15 -4.92 2.32
CA SER A 86 4.76 -4.58 2.63
C SER A 86 4.68 -3.40 3.60
N LEU A 87 5.56 -3.36 4.61
CA LEU A 87 5.63 -2.27 5.59
C LEU A 87 6.07 -0.95 4.92
N GLU A 88 7.06 -1.01 4.03
CA GLU A 88 7.49 0.15 3.22
C GLU A 88 6.35 0.70 2.36
N ALA A 89 5.47 -0.18 1.87
CA ALA A 89 4.27 0.18 1.13
C ALA A 89 3.08 0.62 2.02
N GLY A 90 3.27 0.75 3.33
CA GLY A 90 2.25 1.20 4.28
C GLY A 90 1.27 0.12 4.75
N VAL A 91 1.54 -1.16 4.46
CA VAL A 91 0.74 -2.29 4.96
C VAL A 91 1.19 -2.63 6.37
N SER A 92 0.29 -2.51 7.36
CA SER A 92 0.62 -2.86 8.75
C SER A 92 0.61 -4.37 8.97
N VAL A 93 1.52 -4.87 9.81
CA VAL A 93 1.56 -6.30 10.19
C VAL A 93 0.25 -6.71 10.87
N ARG A 94 -0.34 -5.84 11.70
CA ARG A 94 -1.67 -6.07 12.29
C ARG A 94 -2.74 -6.38 11.24
N ASN A 95 -2.74 -5.68 10.10
CA ASN A 95 -3.70 -5.93 9.02
C ASN A 95 -3.39 -7.24 8.29
N VAL A 96 -2.10 -7.57 8.10
CA VAL A 96 -1.67 -8.86 7.56
C VAL A 96 -2.15 -10.02 8.43
N VAL A 97 -1.91 -9.96 9.74
CA VAL A 97 -2.35 -10.98 10.71
C VAL A 97 -3.86 -11.16 10.65
N ARG A 98 -4.63 -10.06 10.76
CA ARG A 98 -6.10 -10.11 10.68
C ARG A 98 -6.60 -10.73 9.37
N PHE A 99 -5.98 -10.37 8.25
CA PHE A 99 -6.33 -10.95 6.96
C PHE A 99 -6.08 -12.46 6.95
N LEU A 100 -4.90 -12.88 7.39
CA LEU A 100 -4.51 -14.29 7.39
C LEU A 100 -5.39 -15.11 8.34
N GLU A 101 -5.64 -14.67 9.57
CA GLU A 101 -6.52 -15.38 10.52
C GLU A 101 -7.95 -15.48 10.00
N HIS A 102 -8.49 -14.40 9.43
CA HIS A 102 -9.83 -14.39 8.87
C HIS A 102 -9.96 -15.35 7.67
N GLN A 103 -8.97 -15.41 6.79
CA GLN A 103 -8.99 -16.30 5.63
C GLN A 103 -8.56 -17.75 5.97
N ASN A 104 -7.79 -17.94 7.04
CA ASN A 104 -7.38 -19.25 7.58
C ASN A 104 -8.48 -19.90 8.43
N GLY A 105 -9.42 -19.10 8.97
CA GLY A 105 -10.51 -19.56 9.82
C GLY A 105 -10.09 -19.90 11.26
N SER A 106 -8.82 -19.67 11.60
CA SER A 106 -8.27 -19.90 12.95
C SER A 106 -7.06 -18.98 13.18
N PRO A 107 -6.65 -18.78 14.46
CA PRO A 107 -5.44 -18.05 14.79
C PRO A 107 -4.21 -18.61 14.07
N LEU A 108 -3.22 -17.75 13.79
CA LEU A 108 -1.99 -18.21 13.14
C LEU A 108 -1.21 -19.17 14.03
N PRO A 109 -0.42 -20.09 13.44
CA PRO A 109 0.59 -20.81 14.19
C PRO A 109 1.46 -19.85 15.00
N GLN A 110 1.73 -20.19 16.26
CA GLN A 110 2.40 -19.30 17.21
C GLN A 110 3.73 -18.75 16.69
N ASN A 111 4.52 -19.59 16.01
CA ASN A 111 5.80 -19.19 15.44
C ASN A 111 5.66 -18.21 14.27
N VAL A 112 4.59 -18.30 13.47
CA VAL A 112 4.29 -17.35 12.40
C VAL A 112 3.87 -16.00 12.98
N ALA A 113 2.97 -16.01 13.97
CA ALA A 113 2.55 -14.79 14.66
C ALA A 113 3.74 -14.07 15.33
N TYR A 114 4.58 -14.84 16.04
CA TYR A 114 5.79 -14.31 16.69
C TYR A 114 6.77 -13.72 15.67
N ALA A 115 7.01 -14.41 14.55
CA ALA A 115 7.91 -13.91 13.53
C ALA A 115 7.42 -12.61 12.89
N LEU A 116 6.12 -12.50 12.59
CA LEU A 116 5.54 -11.28 12.02
C LEU A 116 5.71 -10.08 12.95
N ASP A 117 5.43 -10.26 14.24
CA ASP A 117 5.62 -9.26 15.30
C ASP A 117 7.10 -8.91 15.51
N GLU A 118 7.99 -9.90 15.47
CA GLU A 118 9.44 -9.69 15.55
C GLU A 118 10.01 -8.93 14.35
N TRP A 119 9.56 -9.25 13.12
CA TRP A 119 9.94 -8.52 11.92
C TRP A 119 9.45 -7.06 11.98
N GLU A 120 8.22 -6.81 12.45
CA GLU A 120 7.73 -5.44 12.67
C GLU A 120 8.60 -4.67 13.68
N ARG A 121 8.97 -5.29 14.80
CA ARG A 121 9.81 -4.64 15.82
C ARG A 121 11.21 -4.32 15.34
N ARG A 122 11.83 -5.24 14.59
CA ARG A 122 13.19 -5.08 14.08
C ARG A 122 13.28 -3.92 13.10
N HIS A 123 12.24 -3.76 12.28
CA HIS A 123 12.14 -2.69 11.29
C HIS A 123 11.33 -1.53 11.87
N ARG A 124 11.96 -0.71 12.73
CA ARG A 124 11.34 0.52 13.25
C ARG A 124 11.00 1.46 12.09
N ILE A 125 9.76 1.42 11.63
CA ILE A 125 9.30 2.24 10.52
C ILE A 125 9.33 3.71 10.94
N VAL A 126 10.13 4.51 10.23
CA VAL A 126 10.13 5.97 10.36
C VAL A 126 9.26 6.53 9.25
N GLY A 127 8.14 7.17 9.61
CA GLY A 127 7.30 7.85 8.65
C GLY A 127 7.98 9.12 8.15
N VAL A 128 8.40 9.14 6.87
CA VAL A 128 8.92 10.34 6.23
C VAL A 128 7.78 11.03 5.48
N ARG A 129 7.59 12.32 5.73
CA ARG A 129 6.58 13.14 5.06
C ARG A 129 7.18 14.47 4.62
N GLY A 130 6.81 14.92 3.42
CA GLY A 130 7.16 16.26 2.96
C GLY A 130 6.34 17.32 3.70
N SER A 131 6.97 18.44 4.03
CA SER A 131 6.31 19.61 4.64
C SER A 131 6.85 20.90 4.06
N LEU A 132 6.03 21.95 4.12
CA LEU A 132 6.43 23.33 3.86
C LEU A 132 6.63 24.03 5.21
N LEU A 133 7.84 24.55 5.45
CA LEU A 133 8.12 25.40 6.60
C LEU A 133 7.85 26.86 6.23
N LEU A 134 6.90 27.49 6.92
CA LEU A 134 6.63 28.92 6.81
C LEU A 134 7.30 29.64 7.98
N HIS A 135 8.14 30.62 7.67
CA HIS A 135 8.60 31.61 8.64
C HIS A 135 7.74 32.85 8.48
N VAL A 136 7.08 33.25 9.56
CA VAL A 136 6.10 34.32 9.57
C VAL A 136 6.64 35.45 10.43
N ASP A 137 6.47 36.68 9.97
CA ASP A 137 6.87 37.86 10.71
C ASP A 137 5.89 38.10 11.88
N GLY A 138 6.23 37.55 13.04
CA GLY A 138 5.50 37.72 14.30
C GLY A 138 4.52 36.59 14.64
N GLU A 139 4.37 36.34 15.95
CA GLU A 139 3.56 35.22 16.45
C GLU A 139 2.05 35.41 16.21
N ALA A 140 1.56 36.65 16.26
CA ALA A 140 0.16 36.96 16.00
C ALA A 140 -0.24 36.59 14.56
N ALA A 141 0.58 37.00 13.59
CA ALA A 141 0.38 36.66 12.18
C ALA A 141 0.47 35.15 11.95
N ALA A 142 1.41 34.46 12.60
CA ALA A 142 1.49 33.00 12.52
C ALA A 142 0.21 32.33 13.07
N GLY A 143 -0.38 32.87 14.14
CA GLY A 143 -1.65 32.37 14.69
C GLY A 143 -2.83 32.54 13.74
N GLU A 144 -2.90 33.69 13.07
CA GLU A 144 -3.90 33.96 12.04
C GLU A 144 -3.77 33.02 10.85
N ILE A 145 -2.55 32.86 10.31
CA ILE A 145 -2.27 31.98 9.16
C ILE A 145 -2.58 30.52 9.52
N GLU A 146 -2.18 30.04 10.70
CA GLU A 146 -2.45 28.67 11.14
C GLU A 146 -3.95 28.39 11.16
N ARG A 147 -4.74 29.31 11.72
CA ARG A 147 -6.20 29.20 11.77
C ARG A 147 -6.81 29.19 10.37
N LEU A 148 -6.41 30.13 9.51
CA LEU A 148 -6.87 30.21 8.12
C LEU A 148 -6.61 28.92 7.34
N LEU A 149 -5.41 28.36 7.47
CA LEU A 149 -5.03 27.12 6.77
C LEU A 149 -5.89 25.95 7.25
N ARG A 150 -6.11 25.81 8.57
CA ARG A 150 -6.97 24.77 9.13
C ARG A 150 -8.43 24.92 8.71
N GLU A 151 -8.97 26.14 8.69
CA GLU A 151 -10.33 26.43 8.19
C GLU A 151 -10.51 26.00 6.72
N ARG A 152 -9.43 26.04 5.92
CA ARG A 152 -9.40 25.54 4.54
C ARG A 152 -9.06 24.05 4.42
N GLY A 153 -9.05 23.30 5.52
CA GLY A 153 -8.76 21.87 5.55
C GLY A 153 -7.28 21.52 5.31
N VAL A 154 -6.37 22.50 5.41
CA VAL A 154 -4.93 22.26 5.29
C VAL A 154 -4.35 21.95 6.67
N ALA A 155 -3.66 20.82 6.79
CA ALA A 155 -2.99 20.43 8.03
C ALA A 155 -1.77 21.34 8.27
N ALA A 156 -1.94 22.29 9.18
CA ALA A 156 -0.88 23.19 9.65
C ALA A 156 -0.69 23.05 11.17
N GLU A 157 0.55 23.04 11.62
CA GLU A 157 0.96 22.93 13.01
C GLU A 157 2.04 23.96 13.37
N ARG A 158 2.00 24.43 14.61
CA ARG A 158 2.99 25.38 15.14
C ARG A 158 4.24 24.64 15.56
N LEU A 159 5.39 25.01 14.99
CA LEU A 159 6.70 24.48 15.41
C LEU A 159 7.34 25.36 16.49
N SER A 160 7.30 26.68 16.29
CA SER A 160 7.71 27.71 17.25
C SER A 160 6.86 28.97 17.04
N GLY A 161 6.98 29.95 17.92
CA GLY A 161 6.17 31.19 17.90
C GLY A 161 5.94 31.77 16.50
N ASP A 162 6.96 31.81 15.65
CA ASP A 162 6.98 32.40 14.31
C ASP A 162 7.05 31.37 13.16
N ARG A 163 7.04 30.06 13.46
CA ARG A 163 7.25 29.00 12.46
C ARG A 163 6.09 28.01 12.41
N LEU A 164 5.59 27.79 11.20
CA LEU A 164 4.52 26.84 10.92
C LEU A 164 5.02 25.72 10.01
N LEU A 165 4.69 24.48 10.35
CA LEU A 165 4.79 23.34 9.46
C LEU A 165 3.44 23.15 8.78
N VAL A 166 3.45 23.07 7.46
CA VAL A 166 2.27 22.76 6.65
C VAL A 166 2.53 21.43 5.95
N ALA A 167 1.70 20.43 6.23
CA ALA A 167 1.86 19.11 5.62
C ALA A 167 1.63 19.19 4.10
N LEU A 168 2.57 18.65 3.33
CA LEU A 168 2.34 18.44 1.91
C LEU A 168 1.35 17.28 1.72
N PRO A 169 0.53 17.34 0.66
CA PRO A 169 -0.36 16.23 0.34
C PRO A 169 0.48 14.99 0.01
N GLN A 170 0.03 13.82 0.49
CA GLN A 170 0.68 12.54 0.20
C GLN A 170 0.56 12.19 -1.29
N ASP A 171 -0.60 12.51 -1.87
CA ASP A 171 -0.93 12.29 -3.27
C ASP A 171 -1.13 13.63 -3.99
N GLY A 172 -0.53 13.78 -5.17
CA GLY A 172 -0.70 14.96 -6.03
C GLY A 172 0.56 15.82 -6.17
N ASP A 173 0.42 16.92 -6.92
CA ASP A 173 1.55 17.79 -7.26
C ASP A 173 1.87 18.75 -6.10
N ALA A 174 3.03 18.52 -5.46
CA ALA A 174 3.56 19.36 -4.40
C ALA A 174 3.81 20.81 -4.86
N THR A 175 4.22 21.02 -6.11
CA THR A 175 4.48 22.37 -6.65
C THR A 175 3.17 23.16 -6.72
N ALA A 176 2.13 22.56 -7.32
CA ALA A 176 0.81 23.17 -7.39
C ALA A 176 0.20 23.43 -6.00
N PHE A 177 0.46 22.54 -5.03
CA PHE A 177 0.07 22.74 -3.64
C PHE A 177 0.74 23.98 -3.05
N VAL A 178 2.07 24.10 -3.17
CA VAL A 178 2.84 25.25 -2.67
C VAL A 178 2.36 26.55 -3.32
N GLU A 179 2.08 26.57 -4.62
CA GLU A 179 1.54 27.74 -5.32
C GLU A 179 0.15 28.15 -4.82
N ARG A 180 -0.71 27.17 -4.49
CA ARG A 180 -2.03 27.44 -3.91
C ARG A 180 -1.92 28.02 -2.50
N ILE A 181 -1.00 27.52 -1.68
CA ILE A 181 -0.71 28.11 -0.36
C ILE A 181 -0.20 29.54 -0.54
N ALA A 182 0.76 29.76 -1.44
CA ALA A 182 1.30 31.09 -1.72
C ALA A 182 0.25 32.09 -2.24
N ARG A 183 -0.76 31.63 -2.98
CA ARG A 183 -1.93 32.46 -3.36
C ARG A 183 -2.81 32.78 -2.15
N THR A 184 -3.14 31.78 -1.35
CA THR A 184 -3.96 31.94 -0.14
C THR A 184 -3.34 32.96 0.83
N LEU A 185 -2.02 32.92 1.02
CA LEU A 185 -1.31 33.88 1.87
C LEU A 185 -1.36 35.31 1.30
N ARG A 186 -1.26 35.47 -0.03
CA ARG A 186 -1.39 36.78 -0.68
C ARG A 186 -2.78 37.38 -0.53
N ASP A 187 -3.82 36.55 -0.59
CA ASP A 187 -5.20 36.99 -0.44
C ASP A 187 -5.48 37.61 0.95
N VAL A 188 -4.70 37.23 1.96
CA VAL A 188 -4.79 37.78 3.33
C VAL A 188 -3.68 38.80 3.63
N GLY A 189 -2.98 39.28 2.61
CA GLY A 189 -2.01 40.38 2.74
C GLY A 189 -0.58 39.96 3.10
N HIS A 190 -0.27 38.66 3.18
CA HIS A 190 1.09 38.18 3.38
C HIS A 190 1.79 37.93 2.04
N VAL A 191 3.05 38.35 1.91
CA VAL A 191 3.85 38.16 0.69
C VAL A 191 4.83 36.99 0.91
N PRO A 192 4.58 35.80 0.34
CA PRO A 192 5.49 34.67 0.49
C PRO A 192 6.78 34.94 -0.27
N ARG A 193 7.92 34.74 0.40
CA ARG A 193 9.25 34.81 -0.21
C ARG A 193 9.94 33.47 -0.04
N ARG A 194 10.60 32.97 -1.09
CA ARG A 194 11.55 31.87 -0.95
C ARG A 194 12.82 32.41 -0.28
N VAL A 195 13.15 31.84 0.86
CA VAL A 195 14.35 32.16 1.65
C VAL A 195 15.41 31.10 1.38
#